data_AF-A0A150RZB2-F1
#
_entry.id   AF-A0A150RZB2-F1
#
_cell.length_a   1.000
_cell.length_b   1.000
_cell.length_c   1.000
_cell.angle_alpha   90.00
_cell.angle_beta   90.00
_cell.angle_gamma   90.00
#
_symmetry.space_group_name_H-M   'P 1'
#
loop_
_entity.id
_entity.type
_entity.pdbx_description
1 polymer ?
#
loop_
_entity_poly.entity_id
_entity_poly.type
_entity_poly.pdbx_seq_one_letter_code
_entity_poly.pdbx_strand_id
1 'polypeptide(L)' 'MPLILDDLLIHFDDDRAKAALAVLGELTGITQVLFFTHHARLCELAREAVPADVLREHRLR' A
#
# COMPACT_ATOMS: atom_id res chain seq x y z
N MET A 1 7.83 -9.88 -12.82
CA MET A 1 8.82 -9.07 -12.07
C MET A 1 8.03 -8.28 -11.03
N PRO A 2 8.34 -8.38 -9.73
CA PRO A 2 7.60 -7.63 -8.71
C PRO A 2 7.82 -6.12 -8.87
N LEU A 3 6.80 -5.32 -8.57
CA LEU A 3 6.90 -3.88 -8.40
C LEU A 3 7.26 -3.58 -6.94
N ILE A 4 8.34 -2.84 -6.72
CA ILE A 4 8.84 -2.49 -5.39
C ILE A 4 8.76 -0.97 -5.22
N LEU A 5 8.09 -0.53 -4.17
CA LEU A 5 7.81 0.88 -3.89
C LEU A 5 8.24 1.19 -2.45
N ASP A 6 9.07 2.21 -2.27
CA ASP A 6 9.61 2.61 -0.96
C ASP A 6 9.20 4.05 -0.64
N ASP A 7 8.43 4.23 0.43
CA ASP A 7 7.91 5.51 0.95
C ASP A 7 7.25 6.43 -0.12
N LEU A 8 6.68 5.83 -1.17
CA LEU A 8 6.07 6.52 -2.30
C LEU A 8 5.02 7.58 -1.89
N LEU A 9 4.32 7.35 -0.78
CA LEU A 9 3.15 8.14 -0.35
C LEU A 9 3.45 9.11 0.80
N ILE A 10 4.73 9.33 1.15
CA ILE A 10 5.12 10.14 2.31
C ILE A 10 4.60 11.59 2.30
N HIS A 11 4.34 12.16 1.11
CA HIS A 11 3.84 13.53 0.96
C HIS A 11 2.33 13.61 0.66
N PHE A 12 1.64 12.48 0.64
CA PHE A 12 0.21 12.45 0.39
C PHE A 12 -0.54 12.72 1.68
N ASP A 13 -1.67 13.42 1.56
CA ASP A 13 -2.67 13.42 2.63
C ASP A 13 -3.43 12.08 2.60
N ASP A 14 -4.25 11.85 3.62
CA ASP A 14 -4.96 10.58 3.79
C ASP A 14 -5.84 10.23 2.57
N ASP A 15 -6.53 11.21 1.98
CA ASP A 15 -7.41 10.98 0.83
C ASP A 15 -6.63 10.55 -0.41
N ARG A 16 -5.54 11.27 -0.74
CA ARG A 16 -4.67 10.88 -1.85
C ARG A 16 -4.00 9.53 -1.60
N ALA A 17 -3.57 9.28 -0.37
CA ALA A 17 -2.92 8.02 0.01
C ALA A 17 -3.87 6.83 -0.13
N LYS A 18 -5.12 6.94 0.34
CA LYS A 18 -6.14 5.89 0.15
C LYS A 18 -6.40 5.61 -1.32
N ALA A 19 -6.57 6.66 -2.13
CA ALA A 19 -6.79 6.50 -3.56
C ALA A 19 -5.61 5.78 -4.25
N ALA A 20 -4.38 6.15 -3.92
CA ALA A 20 -3.19 5.49 -4.44
C ALA A 20 -3.10 4.02 -3.98
N LEU A 21 -3.36 3.74 -2.71
CA LEU A 21 -3.35 2.38 -2.15
C LEU A 21 -4.40 1.48 -2.81
N ALA A 22 -5.60 1.99 -3.09
CA ALA A 22 -6.63 1.27 -3.83
C ALA A 22 -6.15 0.86 -5.24
N VAL A 23 -5.54 1.81 -5.97
CA VAL A 23 -4.96 1.54 -7.30
C VAL A 23 -3.80 0.52 -7.23
N LEU A 24 -2.94 0.62 -6.22
CA LEU A 24 -1.90 -0.38 -5.98
C LEU A 24 -2.49 -1.76 -5.68
N GLY A 25 -3.61 -1.81 -4.95
CA GLY A 25 -4.39 -3.03 -4.72
C GLY A 25 -4.89 -3.66 -6.02
N GLU A 26 -5.45 -2.87 -6.93
CA GLU A 26 -5.89 -3.36 -8.25
C GLU A 26 -4.71 -3.89 -9.08
N LEU A 27 -3.56 -3.23 -9.03
CA LEU A 27 -2.36 -3.62 -9.77
C LEU A 27 -1.82 -5.00 -9.36
N THR A 28 -2.15 -5.47 -8.15
CA THR A 28 -1.76 -6.82 -7.69
C THR A 28 -2.32 -7.94 -8.56
N GLY A 29 -3.41 -7.69 -9.30
CA GLY A 29 -3.97 -8.66 -10.26
C GLY A 29 -3.09 -8.91 -11.48
N ILE A 30 -2.10 -8.05 -11.73
CA ILE A 30 -1.18 -8.14 -12.88
C ILE A 30 0.23 -8.51 -12.42
N THR A 31 0.68 -7.96 -11.29
CA THR A 31 2.02 -8.23 -10.75
C THR A 31 2.06 -8.11 -9.23
N GLN A 32 3.00 -8.80 -8.59
CA GLN A 32 3.22 -8.65 -7.16
C GLN A 32 3.66 -7.21 -6.84
N VAL A 33 2.98 -6.55 -5.92
CA VAL A 33 3.33 -5.23 -5.40
C VAL A 33 3.89 -5.37 -3.98
N LEU A 34 5.10 -4.86 -3.76
CA LEU A 34 5.73 -4.75 -2.45
C LEU A 34 5.85 -3.27 -2.11
N PHE A 35 5.07 -2.83 -1.14
CA PHE A 35 5.09 -1.45 -0.66
C PHE A 35 5.72 -1.40 0.74
N PHE A 36 6.82 -0.67 0.84
CA PHE A 36 7.54 -0.43 2.08
C PHE A 36 7.24 0.97 2.57
N THR A 37 6.95 1.07 3.87
CA THR A 37 6.85 2.36 4.52
C THR A 37 7.17 2.27 6.00
N HIS A 38 7.71 3.37 6.53
CA HIS A 38 7.87 3.57 7.96
C HIS A 38 6.67 4.30 8.60
N HIS A 39 5.73 4.81 7.80
CA HIS A 39 4.56 5.54 8.30
C HIS A 39 3.44 4.58 8.69
N ALA A 40 3.25 4.37 10.00
CA ALA A 40 2.18 3.50 10.52
C ALA A 40 0.78 3.89 10.03
N ARG A 41 0.54 5.19 9.77
CA ARG A 41 -0.70 5.71 9.20
C ARG A 41 -1.03 5.08 7.85
N LEU A 42 -0.03 4.87 6.97
CA LEU A 42 -0.25 4.28 5.66
C LEU A 42 -0.71 2.82 5.76
N CYS A 43 -0.28 2.07 6.79
CA CYS A 43 -0.79 0.72 7.04
C CYS A 43 -2.28 0.75 7.44
N GLU A 44 -2.72 1.73 8.23
CA GLU A 44 -4.14 1.90 8.57
C GLU A 44 -4.97 2.21 7.33
N LEU A 45 -4.54 3.19 6.54
CA LEU A 45 -5.20 3.57 5.29
C LEU A 45 -5.25 2.40 4.30
N ALA A 46 -4.21 1.56 4.25
CA ALA A 46 -4.20 0.37 3.41
C ALA A 46 -5.27 -0.65 3.83
N ARG A 47 -5.50 -0.85 5.14
CA ARG A 47 -6.58 -1.72 5.63
C ARG A 47 -7.97 -1.19 5.28
N GLU A 48 -8.12 0.13 5.14
CA GLU A 48 -9.37 0.76 4.72
C GLU A 48 -9.58 0.72 3.21
N ALA A 49 -8.51 0.87 2.42
CA ALA A 49 -8.59 1.06 0.97
C ALA A 49 -8.36 -0.22 0.15
N VAL A 50 -7.70 -1.24 0.70
CA VAL A 50 -7.33 -2.47 -0.02
C VAL A 50 -8.13 -3.66 0.53
N PRO A 51 -8.75 -4.50 -0.33
CA PRO A 51 -9.43 -5.71 0.11
C PRO A 51 -8.55 -6.62 0.97
N ALA A 52 -9.12 -7.19 2.03
CA ALA A 52 -8.38 -7.97 3.04
C ALA A 52 -7.78 -9.29 2.51
N ASP A 53 -8.35 -9.84 1.43
CA ASP A 53 -7.84 -11.02 0.75
C ASP A 53 -6.56 -10.71 -0.06
N VAL A 54 -6.43 -9.48 -0.55
CA VAL A 54 -5.27 -8.97 -1.29
C VAL A 54 -4.18 -8.43 -0.36
N LEU A 55 -4.57 -7.74 0.71
CA LEU A 55 -3.61 -7.08 1.61
C LEU A 55 -2.86 -8.09 2.49
N ARG A 56 -1.54 -7.95 2.53
CA ARG A 56 -0.66 -8.63 3.50
C ARG A 56 0.25 -7.60 4.15
N GLU A 57 0.08 -7.39 5.45
CA GLU A 57 0.94 -6.52 6.24
C GLU A 57 2.03 -7.34 6.93
N HIS A 58 3.28 -6.89 6.83
CA HIS A 58 4.40 -7.46 7.56
C HIS A 58 5.17 -6.36 8.27
N ARG A 59 5.42 -6.54 9.58
CA ARG A 59 6.21 -5.60 10.38
C ARG A 59 7.64 -6.09 10.47
N LEU A 60 8.55 -5.35 9.86
CA LEU A 60 9.99 -5.57 9.97
C LEU A 60 10.44 -5.03 11.34
N ARG A 61 11.12 -5.88 12.12
CA ARG A 61 11.71 -5.54 13.42
C ARG A 61 13.18 -5.21 13.25
#